data_AF-A0A1H6DW64-F1
#
_entry.id   AF-A0A1H6DW64-F1
#
_cell.length_a   1.000
_cell.length_b   1.000
_cell.length_c   1.000
_cell.angle_alpha   90.00
_cell.angle_beta   90.00
_cell.angle_gamma   90.00
#
_symmetry.space_group_name_H-M   'P 1'
#
loop_
_entity.id
_entity.type
_entity.pdbx_description
1 polymer ?
#
loop_
_entity_poly.entity_id
_entity_poly.type
_entity_poly.pdbx_seq_one_letter_code
_entity_poly.pdbx_strand_id
1 'polypeptide(L)'
;MRYIHRMVFPSDDWSTRHSVAATARRTAELVNALAVDEQALAPGSRAADAGVPGAEEGAVAGGGAADTDGGTDADSAADIRTREALAAVLRAYGEAEPLTFTADDLAGLRAAARRLREVFAAEHADVAADRLNRLLADGAGTFRLTSHGGGTPWHPHLDSDDDAPWAEWFLASSCLALAVLVWDRQRPPGGVCASPGCPRVYVTEGRGPNRRYCSRRCATRERVAAHRARTAQRTSAPSASSPSAPGRPVPRPAGRTPS
;
A
#
# COMPACT_ATOMS: atom_id res chain seq x y z
N MET A 1 -36.01 2.05 -20.63
CA MET A 1 -34.54 2.10 -20.55
C MET A 1 -34.07 3.10 -21.59
N ARG A 2 -33.77 4.34 -21.19
CA ARG A 2 -33.37 5.41 -22.12
C ARG A 2 -31.86 5.32 -22.33
N TYR A 3 -31.43 5.10 -23.57
CA TYR A 3 -30.01 5.08 -23.93
C TYR A 3 -29.40 6.47 -23.71
N ILE A 4 -28.30 6.52 -22.97
CA ILE A 4 -27.48 7.73 -22.81
C ILE A 4 -26.58 7.79 -24.06
N HIS A 5 -26.77 8.83 -24.88
CA HIS A 5 -25.88 9.10 -26.01
C HIS A 5 -24.45 9.35 -25.49
N ARG A 6 -23.45 8.77 -26.16
CA ARG A 6 -22.03 8.96 -25.87
C ARG A 6 -21.66 10.43 -26.12
N MET A 7 -21.47 11.20 -25.06
CA MET A 7 -20.81 12.51 -25.15
C MET A 7 -19.33 12.27 -25.45
N VAL A 8 -18.85 12.79 -26.58
CA VAL A 8 -17.43 12.85 -26.91
C VAL A 8 -16.89 14.13 -26.29
N PHE A 9 -16.03 14.00 -25.28
CA PHE A 9 -15.34 15.13 -24.67
C PHE A 9 -14.05 15.44 -25.45
N PRO A 10 -13.69 16.73 -25.64
CA PRO A 10 -12.40 17.09 -26.22
C PRO A 10 -11.28 16.80 -25.21
N SER A 11 -10.24 16.11 -25.68
CA SER A 11 -9.02 15.64 -24.98
C SER A 11 -9.17 14.39 -24.08
N ASP A 12 -8.52 13.31 -24.51
CA ASP A 12 -8.41 12.04 -23.77
C ASP A 12 -7.59 12.15 -22.46
N ASP A 13 -6.92 13.29 -22.23
CA ASP A 13 -6.03 13.53 -21.08
C ASP A 13 -6.80 13.95 -19.80
N TRP A 14 -7.98 14.58 -19.91
CA TRP A 14 -8.77 14.94 -18.72
C TRP A 14 -9.43 13.72 -18.08
N SER A 15 -10.05 12.87 -18.89
CA SER A 15 -10.77 11.67 -18.44
C SER A 15 -9.88 10.75 -17.62
N THR A 16 -8.59 10.67 -17.96
CA THR A 16 -7.63 9.83 -17.24
C THR A 16 -7.25 10.44 -15.89
N ARG A 17 -6.97 11.75 -15.82
CA ARG A 17 -6.56 12.45 -14.58
C ARG A 17 -7.61 12.42 -13.48
N HIS A 18 -8.88 12.65 -13.83
CA HIS A 18 -10.00 12.66 -12.90
C HIS A 18 -10.84 11.37 -12.95
N SER A 19 -10.29 10.30 -13.53
CA SER A 19 -10.93 9.00 -13.44
C SER A 19 -10.93 8.48 -12.02
N VAL A 20 -12.00 7.77 -11.63
CA VAL A 20 -12.08 7.02 -10.38
C VAL A 20 -10.83 6.14 -10.16
N ALA A 21 -10.31 5.54 -11.24
CA ALA A 21 -9.10 4.73 -11.18
C ALA A 21 -7.83 5.54 -10.86
N ALA A 22 -7.68 6.73 -11.44
CA ALA A 22 -6.57 7.63 -11.13
C ALA A 22 -6.66 8.17 -9.72
N THR A 23 -7.84 8.66 -9.30
CA THR A 23 -8.05 9.13 -7.92
C THR A 23 -7.73 8.04 -6.90
N ALA A 24 -8.21 6.81 -7.11
CA ALA A 24 -7.89 5.70 -6.21
C ALA A 24 -6.38 5.39 -6.16
N ARG A 25 -5.67 5.46 -7.30
CA ARG A 25 -4.21 5.24 -7.33
C ARG A 25 -3.46 6.37 -6.61
N ARG A 26 -3.85 7.63 -6.85
CA ARG A 26 -3.38 8.80 -6.09
C ARG A 26 -3.57 8.57 -4.60
N THR A 27 -4.76 8.13 -4.18
CA THR A 27 -5.04 7.79 -2.79
C THR A 27 -4.04 6.78 -2.22
N ALA A 28 -3.82 5.66 -2.90
CA ALA A 28 -2.87 4.65 -2.43
C ALA A 28 -1.43 5.17 -2.38
N GLU A 29 -1.01 6.01 -3.31
CA GLU A 29 0.32 6.61 -3.33
C GLU A 29 0.51 7.64 -2.21
N LEU A 30 -0.48 8.50 -1.95
CA LEU A 30 -0.47 9.45 -0.85
C LEU A 30 -0.45 8.73 0.50
N VAL A 31 -1.31 7.70 0.71
CA VAL A 31 -1.27 6.86 1.91
C VAL A 31 0.12 6.26 2.11
N ASN A 32 0.76 5.79 1.03
CA ASN A 32 2.09 5.21 1.10
C ASN A 32 3.18 6.25 1.39
N ALA A 33 3.08 7.47 0.87
CA ALA A 33 4.02 8.56 1.12
C ALA A 33 3.95 9.03 2.58
N LEU A 34 2.72 9.18 3.10
CA LEU A 34 2.45 9.62 4.48
C LEU A 34 2.79 8.55 5.53
N ALA A 35 2.94 7.29 5.12
CA ALA A 35 3.31 6.19 6.01
C ALA A 35 4.83 6.07 6.25
N VAL A 36 5.68 6.61 5.35
CA VAL A 36 7.15 6.40 5.34
C VAL A 36 7.83 6.81 6.66
N ASP A 37 7.26 7.78 7.38
CA ASP A 37 7.85 8.32 8.61
C ASP A 37 7.65 7.45 9.85
N GLU A 38 6.52 6.75 9.97
CA GLU A 38 6.29 5.83 11.10
C GLU A 38 7.28 4.66 11.10
N GLN A 39 7.77 4.25 9.91
CA GLN A 39 8.70 3.12 9.79
C GLN A 39 10.18 3.50 9.99
N ALA A 40 10.54 4.78 9.83
CA ALA A 40 11.86 5.28 10.20
C ALA A 40 11.99 5.43 11.73
N LEU A 41 10.86 5.65 12.43
CA LEU A 41 10.80 5.82 13.88
C LEU A 41 10.55 4.51 14.66
N ALA A 42 10.01 3.47 14.01
CA ALA A 42 9.75 2.18 14.67
C ALA A 42 11.07 1.41 14.93
N PRO A 43 11.46 1.15 16.21
CA PRO A 43 12.63 0.33 16.51
C PRO A 43 12.35 -1.12 16.12
N GLY A 44 13.04 -1.63 15.09
CA GLY A 44 13.00 -3.05 14.71
C GLY A 44 12.98 -3.39 13.21
N SER A 45 12.95 -2.41 12.29
CA SER A 45 12.89 -2.70 10.84
C SER A 45 14.21 -3.15 10.20
N ARG A 46 15.31 -3.24 10.97
CA ARG A 46 16.53 -3.94 10.57
C ARG A 46 16.45 -5.41 11.01
N ALA A 47 15.76 -6.23 10.23
CA ALA A 47 15.88 -7.68 10.34
C ALA A 47 17.20 -8.15 9.69
N ALA A 48 18.16 -8.46 10.57
CA ALA A 48 19.10 -9.59 10.53
C ALA A 48 19.72 -10.02 9.18
N ASP A 49 21.01 -9.72 8.99
CA ASP A 49 22.07 -10.74 8.83
C ASP A 49 23.47 -10.10 9.04
N ALA A 50 24.40 -10.91 9.57
CA ALA A 50 25.84 -10.71 9.88
C ALA A 50 26.22 -10.45 11.36
N GLY A 51 26.48 -11.55 12.10
CA GLY A 51 27.50 -11.58 13.17
C GLY A 51 28.92 -11.64 12.56
N VAL A 52 30.06 -11.42 13.24
CA VAL A 52 30.51 -11.41 14.66
C VAL A 52 31.88 -10.62 14.67
N PRO A 53 32.72 -10.59 15.74
CA PRO A 53 32.74 -9.79 16.99
C PRO A 53 33.90 -8.75 17.13
N GLY A 54 33.81 -7.90 18.17
CA GLY A 54 34.89 -7.66 19.16
C GLY A 54 35.83 -6.44 18.99
N ALA A 55 35.76 -5.48 19.92
CA ALA A 55 36.88 -5.00 20.78
C ALA A 55 36.57 -3.66 21.49
N GLU A 56 36.61 -3.73 22.83
CA GLU A 56 37.19 -2.81 23.84
C GLU A 56 36.72 -1.36 24.09
N GLU A 57 36.95 -0.99 25.35
CA GLU A 57 36.35 0.01 26.22
C GLU A 57 36.90 1.44 26.06
N GLY A 58 36.15 2.42 26.60
CA GLY A 58 36.67 3.76 26.86
C GLY A 58 35.60 4.69 27.44
N ALA A 59 35.50 4.74 28.77
CA ALA A 59 34.64 5.65 29.52
C ALA A 59 35.22 7.08 29.59
N VAL A 60 34.37 8.12 29.45
CA VAL A 60 34.54 9.39 30.18
C VAL A 60 33.19 10.06 30.42
N ALA A 61 32.99 10.53 31.65
CA ALA A 61 31.86 11.31 32.13
C ALA A 61 31.96 12.81 31.76
N GLY A 62 30.85 13.54 31.86
CA GLY A 62 30.86 15.01 31.89
C GLY A 62 29.48 15.60 31.56
N GLY A 63 28.88 16.28 32.52
CA GLY A 63 27.53 16.83 32.44
C GLY A 63 27.42 18.17 31.73
N GLY A 64 26.21 18.72 31.76
CA GLY A 64 25.92 20.07 31.25
C GLY A 64 24.49 20.19 30.79
N ALA A 65 23.59 20.50 31.73
CA ALA A 65 22.28 21.05 31.41
C ALA A 65 22.49 22.38 30.66
N ALA A 66 21.81 22.53 29.52
CA ALA A 66 21.59 23.81 28.89
C ALA A 66 20.16 23.80 28.36
N ASP A 67 19.31 24.54 29.06
CA ASP A 67 18.02 24.99 28.57
C ASP A 67 18.21 25.71 27.24
N THR A 68 17.51 25.26 26.21
CA THR A 68 17.28 26.04 24.99
C THR A 68 15.78 26.10 24.74
N ASP A 69 15.16 27.07 25.37
CA ASP A 69 13.85 27.58 24.96
C ASP A 69 14.08 28.47 23.73
N GLY A 70 13.54 28.05 22.59
CA GLY A 70 13.85 28.61 21.27
C GLY A 70 13.38 27.71 20.14
N GLY A 71 12.12 27.28 20.20
CA GLY A 71 11.48 26.47 19.16
C GLY A 71 11.25 27.26 17.88
N THR A 72 12.29 27.41 17.06
CA THR A 72 12.10 27.60 15.63
C THR A 72 11.56 26.29 15.06
N ASP A 73 10.43 26.35 14.37
CA ASP A 73 9.81 25.28 13.57
C ASP A 73 10.74 24.86 12.42
N ALA A 74 11.91 24.31 12.74
CA ALA A 74 12.76 23.66 11.79
C ALA A 74 12.09 22.32 11.45
N ASP A 75 11.45 22.28 10.29
CA ASP A 75 10.90 21.05 9.74
C ASP A 75 11.92 19.92 9.85
N SER A 76 11.51 18.79 10.43
CA SER A 76 12.40 17.65 10.52
C SER A 76 12.78 17.19 9.11
N ALA A 77 13.96 16.59 8.95
CA ALA A 77 14.36 16.01 7.66
C ALA A 77 13.34 14.97 7.14
N ALA A 78 12.54 14.37 8.03
CA ALA A 78 11.45 13.48 7.67
C ALA A 78 10.26 14.26 7.07
N ASP A 79 9.84 15.34 7.70
CA ASP A 79 8.75 16.19 7.21
C ASP A 79 9.08 16.82 5.85
N ILE A 80 10.33 17.23 5.62
CA ILE A 80 10.80 17.73 4.32
C ILE A 80 10.61 16.67 3.22
N ARG A 81 11.11 15.43 3.45
CA ARG A 81 10.96 14.33 2.49
C ARG A 81 9.49 13.98 2.23
N THR A 82 8.66 14.04 3.26
CA THR A 82 7.23 13.77 3.13
C THR A 82 6.53 14.83 2.29
N ARG A 83 6.85 16.12 2.46
CA ARG A 83 6.34 17.19 1.57
C ARG A 83 6.77 16.99 0.13
N GLU A 84 8.05 16.69 -0.10
CA GLU A 84 8.56 16.42 -1.45
C GLU A 84 7.84 15.23 -2.09
N ALA A 85 7.61 14.16 -1.34
CA ALA A 85 6.88 12.99 -1.81
C ALA A 85 5.41 13.30 -2.11
N LEU A 86 4.73 14.07 -1.26
CA LEU A 86 3.36 14.53 -1.48
C LEU A 86 3.27 15.36 -2.76
N ALA A 87 4.11 16.39 -2.89
CA ALA A 87 4.14 17.26 -4.06
C ALA A 87 4.44 16.47 -5.34
N ALA A 88 5.38 15.51 -5.28
CA ALA A 88 5.68 14.63 -6.41
C ALA A 88 4.48 13.78 -6.84
N VAL A 89 3.74 13.20 -5.89
CA VAL A 89 2.52 12.44 -6.20
C VAL A 89 1.47 13.36 -6.79
N LEU A 90 1.11 14.46 -6.14
CA LEU A 90 0.06 15.37 -6.60
C LEU A 90 0.35 15.92 -8.00
N ARG A 91 1.60 16.33 -8.27
CA ARG A 91 2.05 16.76 -9.60
C ARG A 91 1.92 15.65 -10.65
N ALA A 92 2.23 14.41 -10.31
CA ALA A 92 2.07 13.27 -11.21
C ALA A 92 0.61 12.97 -11.58
N TYR A 93 -0.35 13.40 -10.74
CA TYR A 93 -1.78 13.30 -11.01
C TYR A 93 -2.39 14.61 -11.57
N GLY A 94 -1.57 15.62 -11.84
CA GLY A 94 -1.96 16.83 -12.55
C GLY A 94 -2.44 17.98 -11.66
N GLU A 95 -2.21 17.93 -10.36
CA GLU A 95 -2.48 19.06 -9.46
C GLU A 95 -1.54 20.24 -9.77
N ALA A 96 -2.08 21.46 -9.71
CA ALA A 96 -1.35 22.68 -10.03
C ALA A 96 -0.53 23.19 -8.83
N GLU A 97 0.55 23.90 -9.13
CA GLU A 97 1.36 24.62 -8.14
C GLU A 97 0.64 25.92 -7.70
N PRO A 98 0.87 26.39 -6.46
CA PRO A 98 1.86 25.90 -5.49
C PRO A 98 1.36 24.72 -4.62
N LEU A 99 2.18 23.68 -4.48
CA LEU A 99 1.94 22.53 -3.59
C LEU A 99 2.69 22.68 -2.27
N THR A 100 2.23 23.62 -1.45
CA THR A 100 2.81 23.92 -0.13
C THR A 100 1.96 23.32 1.00
N PHE A 101 2.63 22.75 1.99
CA PHE A 101 1.98 22.11 3.14
C PHE A 101 2.57 22.65 4.44
N THR A 102 1.71 23.14 5.33
CA THR A 102 2.10 23.50 6.70
C THR A 102 2.33 22.25 7.55
N ALA A 103 2.85 22.41 8.77
CA ALA A 103 2.97 21.29 9.71
C ALA A 103 1.60 20.71 10.08
N ASP A 104 0.58 21.57 10.22
CA ASP A 104 -0.80 21.17 10.50
C ASP A 104 -1.42 20.40 9.32
N ASP A 105 -1.15 20.83 8.08
CA ASP A 105 -1.56 20.08 6.88
C ASP A 105 -0.99 18.66 6.89
N LEU A 106 0.31 18.52 7.20
CA LEU A 106 0.95 17.21 7.31
C LEU A 106 0.32 16.36 8.42
N ALA A 107 0.03 16.94 9.58
CA ALA A 107 -0.61 16.23 10.68
C ALA A 107 -2.01 15.72 10.29
N GLY A 108 -2.81 16.58 9.65
CA GLY A 108 -4.13 16.22 9.13
C GLY A 108 -4.08 15.17 8.03
N LEU A 109 -3.18 15.32 7.06
CA LEU A 109 -2.97 14.35 5.98
C LEU A 109 -2.55 12.98 6.52
N ARG A 110 -1.64 12.93 7.50
CA ARG A 110 -1.24 11.68 8.17
C ARG A 110 -2.43 11.02 8.88
N ALA A 111 -3.28 11.80 9.55
CA ALA A 111 -4.49 11.28 10.17
C ALA A 111 -5.48 10.71 9.14
N ALA A 112 -5.70 11.41 8.03
CA ALA A 112 -6.52 10.92 6.92
C ALA A 112 -5.93 9.64 6.30
N ALA A 113 -4.61 9.58 6.10
CA ALA A 113 -3.94 8.40 5.55
C ALA A 113 -4.11 7.16 6.44
N ARG A 114 -4.03 7.30 7.77
CA ARG A 114 -4.31 6.20 8.70
C ARG A 114 -5.73 5.65 8.56
N ARG A 115 -6.72 6.54 8.49
CA ARG A 115 -8.14 6.18 8.28
C ARG A 115 -8.35 5.49 6.93
N LEU A 116 -7.79 6.02 5.85
CA LEU A 116 -7.87 5.43 4.51
C LEU A 116 -7.16 4.08 4.43
N ARG A 117 -6.03 3.91 5.14
CA ARG A 117 -5.32 2.63 5.24
C ARG A 117 -6.22 1.54 5.80
N GLU A 118 -7.10 1.85 6.76
CA GLU A 118 -8.07 0.88 7.26
C GLU A 118 -9.01 0.43 6.15
N VAL A 119 -9.48 1.30 5.26
CA VAL A 119 -10.29 0.88 4.10
C VAL A 119 -9.53 -0.14 3.24
N PHE A 120 -8.23 0.09 2.98
CA PHE A 120 -7.39 -0.87 2.25
C PHE A 120 -7.12 -2.17 3.01
N ALA A 121 -7.18 -2.15 4.33
CA ALA A 121 -6.99 -3.35 5.17
C ALA A 121 -8.28 -4.19 5.33
N ALA A 122 -9.40 -3.75 4.77
CA ALA A 122 -10.64 -4.52 4.82
C ALA A 122 -10.56 -5.79 3.97
N GLU A 123 -10.88 -6.94 4.58
CA GLU A 123 -10.84 -8.24 3.88
C GLU A 123 -12.05 -8.46 2.97
N HIS A 124 -13.17 -7.77 3.23
CA HIS A 124 -14.45 -7.95 2.55
C HIS A 124 -15.09 -6.61 2.15
N ALA A 125 -15.95 -6.66 1.13
CA ALA A 125 -16.63 -5.48 0.59
C ALA A 125 -17.47 -4.76 1.65
N ASP A 126 -18.21 -5.51 2.47
CA ASP A 126 -19.07 -4.96 3.52
C ASP A 126 -18.26 -4.15 4.54
N VAL A 127 -17.12 -4.69 4.99
CA VAL A 127 -16.23 -4.00 5.93
C VAL A 127 -15.63 -2.74 5.29
N ALA A 128 -15.27 -2.79 4.00
CA ALA A 128 -14.78 -1.62 3.28
C ALA A 128 -15.88 -0.55 3.15
N ALA A 129 -17.11 -0.96 2.82
CA ALA A 129 -18.27 -0.08 2.69
C ALA A 129 -18.62 0.58 4.03
N ASP A 130 -18.66 -0.18 5.12
CA ASP A 130 -18.91 0.36 6.46
C ASP A 130 -17.87 1.42 6.87
N ARG A 131 -16.59 1.16 6.59
CA ARG A 131 -15.52 2.13 6.85
C ARG A 131 -15.70 3.38 6.01
N LEU A 132 -15.93 3.23 4.70
CA LEU A 132 -16.16 4.36 3.79
C LEU A 132 -17.38 5.19 4.19
N ASN A 133 -18.49 4.55 4.56
CA ASN A 133 -19.70 5.22 5.00
C ASN A 133 -19.45 6.06 6.26
N ARG A 134 -18.70 5.55 7.23
CA ARG A 134 -18.31 6.32 8.43
C ARG A 134 -17.42 7.52 8.07
N LEU A 135 -16.41 7.31 7.23
CA LEU A 135 -15.51 8.41 6.81
C LEU A 135 -16.26 9.51 6.06
N LEU A 136 -17.20 9.13 5.19
CA LEU A 136 -18.06 10.07 4.48
C LEU A 136 -19.02 10.79 5.43
N ALA A 137 -19.62 10.09 6.40
CA ALA A 137 -20.49 10.72 7.39
C ALA A 137 -19.75 11.72 8.29
N ASP A 138 -18.50 11.42 8.67
CA ASP A 138 -17.72 12.24 9.59
C ASP A 138 -16.99 13.42 8.90
N GLY A 139 -16.67 13.27 7.61
CA GLY A 139 -15.68 14.12 6.95
C GLY A 139 -16.03 14.55 5.53
N ALA A 140 -17.22 14.23 5.02
CA ALA A 140 -17.72 14.80 3.78
C ALA A 140 -18.69 15.95 4.08
N GLY A 141 -18.49 17.06 3.37
CA GLY A 141 -19.47 18.12 3.18
C GLY A 141 -20.56 17.73 2.17
N THR A 142 -21.23 18.74 1.63
CA THR A 142 -22.32 18.55 0.68
C THR A 142 -21.77 18.20 -0.70
N PHE A 143 -22.36 17.21 -1.37
CA PHE A 143 -22.01 16.88 -2.76
C PHE A 143 -22.21 18.09 -3.67
N ARG A 144 -21.13 18.45 -4.38
CA ARG A 144 -21.12 19.57 -5.33
C ARG A 144 -20.44 19.15 -6.63
N LEU A 145 -20.89 19.71 -7.74
CA LEU A 145 -20.17 19.66 -9.00
C LEU A 145 -19.47 21.00 -9.19
N THR A 146 -18.18 20.98 -9.49
CA THR A 146 -17.39 22.17 -9.81
C THR A 146 -16.68 22.00 -11.14
N SER A 147 -16.45 23.12 -11.81
CA SER A 147 -15.58 23.25 -12.97
C SER A 147 -14.39 24.16 -12.67
N HIS A 148 -14.20 24.54 -11.39
CA HIS A 148 -13.25 25.56 -10.95
C HIS A 148 -13.33 26.83 -11.80
N GLY A 149 -14.54 27.40 -11.89
CA GLY A 149 -14.80 28.59 -12.71
C GLY A 149 -14.60 28.39 -14.22
N GLY A 150 -14.64 27.15 -14.71
CA GLY A 150 -14.36 26.79 -16.10
C GLY A 150 -12.90 26.45 -16.39
N GLY A 151 -12.02 26.46 -15.39
CA GLY A 151 -10.62 26.02 -15.52
C GLY A 151 -10.48 24.51 -15.77
N THR A 152 -11.51 23.73 -15.42
CA THR A 152 -11.57 22.28 -15.62
C THR A 152 -12.97 21.82 -16.04
N PRO A 153 -13.13 20.66 -16.70
CA PRO A 153 -14.43 20.04 -16.87
C PRO A 153 -15.11 19.70 -15.53
N TRP A 154 -16.44 19.58 -15.55
CA TRP A 154 -17.23 19.27 -14.37
C TRP A 154 -16.81 17.95 -13.69
N HIS A 155 -16.60 18.00 -12.38
CA HIS A 155 -16.28 16.83 -11.57
C HIS A 155 -16.83 16.97 -10.14
N PRO A 156 -17.04 15.86 -9.43
CA PRO A 156 -17.66 15.87 -8.11
C PRO A 156 -16.66 16.18 -7.00
N HIS A 157 -17.12 16.99 -6.05
CA HIS A 157 -16.46 17.28 -4.78
C HIS A 157 -17.39 16.93 -3.62
N LEU A 158 -16.75 16.58 -2.52
CA LEU A 158 -17.39 16.33 -1.22
C LEU A 158 -16.73 17.13 -0.10
N ASP A 159 -15.59 17.77 -0.38
CA ASP A 159 -15.02 18.81 0.47
C ASP A 159 -15.86 20.10 0.42
N SER A 160 -15.69 20.91 1.46
CA SER A 160 -16.49 22.10 1.75
C SER A 160 -16.31 23.25 0.76
N ASP A 161 -15.14 23.39 0.15
CA ASP A 161 -14.77 24.48 -0.76
C ASP A 161 -13.66 24.05 -1.74
N ASP A 162 -13.45 24.78 -2.84
CA ASP A 162 -12.35 24.52 -3.78
C ASP A 162 -10.97 24.68 -3.10
N ASP A 163 -10.89 25.53 -2.07
CA ASP A 163 -9.70 25.74 -1.24
C ASP A 163 -9.82 25.04 0.14
N ALA A 164 -10.61 23.97 0.23
CA ALA A 164 -10.77 23.21 1.47
C ALA A 164 -9.42 22.68 2.00
N PRO A 165 -9.28 22.48 3.34
CA PRO A 165 -8.06 21.96 3.92
C PRO A 165 -7.59 20.65 3.27
N TRP A 166 -6.28 20.49 3.08
CA TRP A 166 -5.69 19.34 2.38
C TRP A 166 -6.16 17.98 2.90
N ALA A 167 -6.30 17.85 4.22
CA ALA A 167 -6.75 16.62 4.85
C ALA A 167 -8.21 16.28 4.52
N GLU A 168 -9.07 17.29 4.45
CA GLU A 168 -10.48 17.15 4.10
C GLU A 168 -10.63 16.75 2.63
N TRP A 169 -10.01 17.51 1.73
CA TRP A 169 -9.97 17.18 0.30
C TRP A 169 -9.44 15.77 0.05
N PHE A 170 -8.33 15.41 0.71
CA PHE A 170 -7.71 14.11 0.54
C PHE A 170 -8.65 12.99 0.99
N LEU A 171 -9.28 13.13 2.15
CA LEU A 171 -10.21 12.13 2.67
C LEU A 171 -11.47 12.03 1.80
N ALA A 172 -12.10 13.15 1.47
CA ALA A 172 -13.36 13.22 0.73
C ALA A 172 -13.21 12.66 -0.69
N SER A 173 -12.23 13.15 -1.46
CA SER A 173 -11.97 12.69 -2.83
C SER A 173 -11.59 11.20 -2.87
N SER A 174 -10.79 10.75 -1.90
CA SER A 174 -10.41 9.34 -1.78
C SER A 174 -11.61 8.46 -1.46
N CYS A 175 -12.44 8.83 -0.49
CA CYS A 175 -13.60 8.05 -0.11
C CYS A 175 -14.60 7.93 -1.26
N LEU A 176 -14.84 9.02 -2.00
CA LEU A 176 -15.71 9.00 -3.17
C LEU A 176 -15.21 7.99 -4.22
N ALA A 177 -13.93 8.06 -4.61
CA ALA A 177 -13.37 7.16 -5.61
C ALA A 177 -13.37 5.70 -5.14
N LEU A 178 -12.97 5.44 -3.89
CA LEU A 178 -12.95 4.09 -3.33
C LEU A 178 -14.36 3.50 -3.20
N ALA A 179 -15.37 4.30 -2.83
CA ALA A 179 -16.76 3.87 -2.77
C ALA A 179 -17.28 3.46 -4.15
N VAL A 180 -16.97 4.22 -5.20
CA VAL A 180 -17.31 3.84 -6.57
C VAL A 180 -16.64 2.52 -6.96
N LEU A 181 -15.37 2.30 -6.58
CA LEU A 181 -14.70 1.02 -6.85
C LEU A 181 -15.35 -0.16 -6.11
N VAL A 182 -15.77 0.02 -4.87
CA VAL A 182 -16.50 -1.01 -4.12
C VAL A 182 -17.83 -1.32 -4.79
N TRP A 183 -18.60 -0.29 -5.16
CA TRP A 183 -19.88 -0.46 -5.84
C TRP A 183 -19.75 -1.11 -7.24
N ASP A 184 -18.79 -0.69 -8.05
CA ASP A 184 -18.60 -1.25 -9.39
C ASP A 184 -18.14 -2.72 -9.37
N ARG A 185 -17.33 -3.08 -8.37
CA ARG A 185 -16.60 -4.36 -8.37
C ARG A 185 -17.06 -5.34 -7.31
N GLN A 186 -17.88 -4.91 -6.35
CA GLN A 186 -18.42 -5.72 -5.26
C GLN A 186 -17.31 -6.46 -4.47
N ARG A 187 -16.20 -5.75 -4.23
CA ARG A 187 -15.01 -6.26 -3.52
C ARG A 187 -14.24 -5.11 -2.85
N PRO A 188 -13.31 -5.39 -1.90
CA PRO A 188 -12.44 -4.35 -1.36
C PRO A 188 -11.74 -3.55 -2.47
N PRO A 189 -11.59 -2.23 -2.31
CA PRO A 189 -11.04 -1.38 -3.37
C PRO A 189 -9.54 -1.60 -3.57
N GLY A 190 -8.87 -2.29 -2.64
CA GLY A 190 -7.45 -2.56 -2.65
C GLY A 190 -7.05 -3.55 -1.56
N GLY A 191 -5.77 -3.50 -1.16
CA GLY A 191 -5.21 -4.36 -0.13
C GLY A 191 -3.94 -3.78 0.50
N VAL A 192 -3.54 -4.34 1.65
CA VAL A 192 -2.20 -4.17 2.22
C VAL A 192 -1.27 -5.24 1.64
N CYS A 193 -0.02 -4.86 1.33
CA CYS A 193 0.96 -5.79 0.77
C CYS A 193 1.23 -6.97 1.71
N ALA A 194 1.14 -8.19 1.18
CA ALA A 194 1.41 -9.42 1.95
C ALA A 194 2.91 -9.78 2.07
N SER A 195 3.82 -8.97 1.51
CA SER A 195 5.27 -9.21 1.66
C SER A 195 5.71 -8.78 3.06
N PRO A 196 6.39 -9.64 3.84
CA PRO A 196 6.85 -9.28 5.18
C PRO A 196 7.66 -7.98 5.20
N GLY A 197 7.34 -7.09 6.13
CA GLY A 197 7.98 -5.78 6.27
C GLY A 197 7.63 -4.75 5.20
N CYS A 198 6.69 -5.04 4.29
CA CYS A 198 6.18 -4.04 3.34
C CYS A 198 4.82 -3.52 3.79
N PRO A 199 4.73 -2.31 4.37
CA PRO A 199 3.45 -1.79 4.86
C PRO A 199 2.57 -1.25 3.73
N ARG A 200 3.04 -1.20 2.47
CA ARG A 200 2.38 -0.43 1.42
C ARG A 200 0.97 -0.94 1.09
N VAL A 201 0.04 -0.02 0.85
CA VAL A 201 -1.28 -0.32 0.26
C VAL A 201 -1.20 -0.31 -1.26
N TYR A 202 -2.17 -0.95 -1.91
CA TYR A 202 -2.37 -0.91 -3.35
C TYR A 202 -3.86 -0.93 -3.70
N VAL A 203 -4.21 -0.35 -4.83
CA VAL A 203 -5.55 -0.46 -5.43
C VAL A 203 -5.65 -1.78 -6.20
N THR A 204 -6.81 -2.41 -6.15
CA THR A 204 -7.09 -3.57 -6.99
C THR A 204 -7.31 -3.11 -8.43
N GLU A 205 -6.72 -3.77 -9.42
CA GLU A 205 -6.86 -3.40 -10.83
C GLU A 205 -7.68 -4.44 -11.62
N GLY A 206 -8.51 -3.98 -12.55
CA GLY A 206 -9.29 -4.83 -13.47
C GLY A 206 -10.35 -5.69 -12.78
N ARG A 207 -10.71 -6.82 -13.41
CA ARG A 207 -11.59 -7.89 -12.85
C ARG A 207 -10.84 -9.17 -12.51
N GLY A 208 -9.51 -9.17 -12.67
CA GLY A 208 -8.66 -10.32 -12.37
C GLY A 208 -8.66 -10.71 -10.89
N PRO A 209 -8.03 -11.86 -10.56
CA PRO A 209 -7.94 -12.34 -9.19
C PRO A 209 -7.27 -11.30 -8.29
N ASN A 210 -7.65 -11.30 -7.01
CA ASN A 210 -7.10 -10.34 -6.06
C ASN A 210 -5.57 -10.48 -6.01
N ARG A 211 -4.91 -9.38 -6.36
CA ARG A 211 -3.48 -9.20 -6.17
C ARG A 211 -3.17 -9.32 -4.68
N ARG A 212 -2.01 -9.88 -4.32
CA ARG A 212 -1.53 -10.00 -2.92
C ARG A 212 -0.40 -9.03 -2.55
N TYR A 213 0.28 -8.46 -3.54
CA TYR A 213 1.51 -7.67 -3.32
C TYR A 213 1.41 -6.30 -3.99
N CYS A 214 1.93 -5.25 -3.37
CA CYS A 214 1.82 -3.88 -3.88
C CYS A 214 2.64 -3.61 -5.16
N SER A 215 3.59 -4.47 -5.52
CA SER A 215 4.48 -4.30 -6.67
C SER A 215 4.95 -5.63 -7.25
N ARG A 216 5.41 -5.62 -8.51
CA ARG A 216 6.14 -6.76 -9.10
C ARG A 216 7.39 -7.12 -8.29
N ARG A 217 8.07 -6.11 -7.71
CA ARG A 217 9.24 -6.30 -6.86
C ARG A 217 8.92 -7.15 -5.62
N CYS A 218 7.86 -6.82 -4.88
CA CYS A 218 7.42 -7.61 -3.73
C CYS A 218 6.98 -9.02 -4.16
N ALA A 219 6.23 -9.14 -5.26
CA ALA A 219 5.83 -10.45 -5.77
C ALA A 219 7.02 -11.35 -6.15
N THR A 220 8.05 -10.79 -6.80
CA THR A 220 9.28 -11.52 -7.14
C THR A 220 10.08 -11.88 -5.90
N ARG A 221 10.21 -10.97 -4.92
CA ARG A 221 10.89 -11.23 -3.64
C ARG A 221 10.30 -12.47 -2.95
N GLU A 222 8.98 -12.51 -2.77
CA GLU A 222 8.32 -13.64 -2.11
C GLU A 222 8.44 -14.94 -2.92
N ARG A 223 8.37 -14.85 -4.25
CA ARG A 223 8.55 -16.02 -5.12
C ARG A 223 9.95 -16.63 -4.96
N VAL A 224 10.98 -15.79 -4.91
CA VAL A 224 12.38 -16.22 -4.72
C VAL A 224 12.58 -16.80 -3.33
N ALA A 225 12.07 -16.15 -2.28
CA ALA A 225 12.14 -16.65 -0.91
C ALA A 225 11.50 -18.04 -0.79
N ALA A 226 10.30 -18.23 -1.34
CA ALA A 226 9.61 -19.51 -1.34
C ALA A 226 10.36 -20.60 -2.13
N HIS A 227 11.00 -20.25 -3.25
CA HIS A 227 11.84 -21.18 -4.00
C HIS A 227 13.07 -21.61 -3.18
N ARG A 228 13.77 -20.67 -2.53
CA ARG A 228 14.91 -20.98 -1.66
C ARG A 228 14.52 -21.89 -0.51
N ALA A 229 13.39 -21.63 0.16
CA ALA A 229 12.89 -22.46 1.25
C ALA A 229 12.61 -23.90 0.79
N ARG A 230 11.97 -24.09 -0.38
CA ARG A 230 11.73 -25.42 -0.96
C ARG A 230 13.02 -26.13 -1.35
N THR A 231 13.99 -25.41 -1.90
CA THR A 231 15.29 -25.99 -2.27
C THR A 231 16.07 -26.41 -1.01
N ALA A 232 16.08 -25.58 0.03
CA ALA A 232 16.69 -25.91 1.32
C ALA A 232 16.06 -27.17 1.95
N GLN A 233 14.72 -27.26 1.94
CA GLN A 233 13.99 -28.44 2.43
C GLN A 233 14.32 -29.71 1.63
N ARG A 234 14.50 -29.60 0.31
CA ARG A 234 14.92 -30.73 -0.55
C ARG A 234 16.35 -31.18 -0.30
N THR A 235 17.26 -30.25 0.01
CA THR A 235 18.65 -30.57 0.34
C THR A 235 18.82 -31.09 1.76
N SER A 236 17.95 -30.69 2.69
CA SER A 236 17.97 -31.16 4.09
C SER A 236 17.12 -32.41 4.33
N ALA A 237 16.34 -32.86 3.35
CA ALA A 237 15.64 -34.14 3.45
C ALA A 237 16.68 -35.28 3.49
N PRO A 238 16.70 -36.12 4.54
CA PRO A 238 17.62 -37.25 4.60
C PRO A 238 17.37 -38.13 3.37
N SER A 239 18.45 -38.47 2.66
CA SER A 239 18.46 -39.48 1.62
C SER A 239 17.74 -40.70 2.18
N ALA A 240 16.50 -40.94 1.76
CA ALA A 240 15.81 -42.19 2.06
C ALA A 240 16.73 -43.30 1.56
N SER A 241 17.36 -44.00 2.50
CA SER A 241 18.14 -45.20 2.25
C SER A 241 17.32 -46.09 1.34
N SER A 242 17.83 -46.36 0.14
CA SER A 242 17.20 -47.24 -0.84
C SER A 242 16.65 -48.48 -0.14
N PRO A 243 15.38 -48.87 -0.37
CA PRO A 243 14.92 -50.16 0.12
C PRO A 243 15.84 -51.23 -0.47
N SER A 244 16.53 -51.99 0.39
CA SER A 244 17.32 -53.15 -0.01
C SER A 244 16.51 -53.96 -1.01
N ALA A 245 17.10 -54.21 -2.18
CA ALA A 245 16.48 -54.98 -3.25
C ALA A 245 15.94 -56.31 -2.68
N PRO A 246 14.71 -56.72 -3.04
CA PRO A 246 14.19 -58.02 -2.63
C PRO A 246 15.13 -59.10 -3.16
N GLY A 247 15.61 -59.96 -2.25
CA GLY A 247 16.51 -61.05 -2.56
C GLY A 247 16.00 -61.88 -3.73
N ARG A 248 16.89 -62.13 -4.70
CA ARG A 248 16.62 -62.92 -5.89
C ARG A 248 16.06 -64.30 -5.51
N PRO A 249 14.90 -64.73 -6.04
CA PRO A 249 14.32 -66.02 -5.67
C PRO A 249 15.22 -67.17 -6.13
N VAL A 250 15.48 -68.10 -5.21
CA VAL A 250 16.23 -69.34 -5.47
C VAL A 250 15.35 -70.27 -6.31
N PRO A 251 15.82 -70.82 -7.44
CA PRO A 251 15.03 -71.72 -8.27
C PRO A 251 14.74 -73.04 -7.54
N ARG A 252 13.47 -73.47 -7.51
CA ARG A 252 13.03 -74.78 -7.02
C ARG A 252 13.49 -75.88 -8.00
N PRO A 253 13.98 -77.03 -7.52
CA PRO A 253 14.32 -78.16 -8.39
C PRO A 253 13.06 -78.79 -8.98
N ALA A 254 13.13 -79.15 -10.26
CA ALA A 254 12.07 -79.79 -11.02
C ALA A 254 11.74 -81.19 -10.44
N GLY A 255 10.48 -81.39 -10.07
CA GLY A 255 9.96 -82.69 -9.67
C GLY A 255 9.89 -83.65 -10.86
N ARG A 256 10.37 -84.88 -10.66
CA ARG A 256 10.21 -86.01 -11.58
C ARG A 256 8.73 -86.41 -11.67
N THR A 257 8.22 -86.57 -12.88
CA THR A 257 6.99 -87.30 -13.19
C THR A 257 7.21 -88.81 -13.07
N PRO A 258 6.32 -89.58 -12.40
CA PRO A 258 6.27 -91.02 -12.57
C PRO A 258 5.40 -91.40 -13.78
N SER A 259 5.72 -92.57 -14.33
CA SER A 259 5.17 -93.20 -15.54
C SER A 259 3.69 -93.56 -15.47
#